data_AF-A0A3P2AHW6-F1
#
_entry.id   AF-A0A3P2AHW6-F1
#
_cell.length_a   1.000
_cell.length_b   1.000
_cell.length_c   1.000
_cell.angle_alpha   90.00
_cell.angle_beta   90.00
_cell.angle_gamma   90.00
#
_symmetry.space_group_name_H-M   'P 1'
#
loop_
_entity.id
_entity.type
_entity.pdbx_description
1 polymer ?
#
loop_
_entity_poly.entity_id
_entity_poly.type
_entity_poly.pdbx_seq_one_letter_code
_entity_poly.pdbx_strand_id
1 'polypeptide(L)' 'MMASNYAGKGLGSQIVQECLRALKEQGFLSVRLAYMKANPQSKAFWEKCGFLPTGVETPNGQGIVVVMEKKL' A
#
# COMPACT_ATOMS: atom_id res chain seq x y z
N MET A 1 -2.34 2.23 -10.44
CA MET A 1 -1.69 1.11 -11.18
C MET A 1 -0.57 1.72 -12.00
N MET A 2 0.66 1.19 -11.94
CA MET A 2 1.79 1.72 -12.72
C MET A 2 2.01 0.85 -13.96
N ALA A 3 2.28 1.44 -15.11
CA ALA A 3 2.67 0.68 -16.29
C ALA A 3 4.05 0.01 -16.08
N SER A 4 4.21 -1.21 -16.59
CA SER A 4 5.35 -2.09 -16.32
C SER A 4 6.71 -1.46 -16.67
N ASN A 5 6.75 -0.61 -17.69
CA ASN A 5 7.93 0.14 -18.14
C ASN A 5 8.43 1.20 -17.14
N TYR A 6 7.65 1.49 -16.09
CA TYR A 6 8.02 2.42 -15.03
C TYR A 6 8.15 1.75 -13.65
N ALA A 7 7.88 0.44 -13.55
CA ALA A 7 8.12 -0.31 -12.33
C ALA A 7 9.63 -0.32 -11.99
N GLY A 8 9.96 -0.36 -10.70
CA GLY A 8 11.36 -0.41 -10.24
C GLY A 8 12.13 0.93 -10.29
N LYS A 9 11.56 1.99 -10.90
CA LYS A 9 12.22 3.31 -11.03
C LYS A 9 11.94 4.27 -9.87
N GLY A 10 11.34 3.80 -8.78
CA GLY A 10 11.02 4.64 -7.61
C GLY A 10 9.78 5.54 -7.74
N LEU A 11 9.27 5.77 -8.95
CA LEU A 11 8.10 6.63 -9.21
C LEU A 11 6.87 6.25 -8.37
N GLY A 12 6.57 4.95 -8.25
CA GLY A 12 5.43 4.50 -7.45
C GLY A 12 5.56 4.89 -5.97
N SER A 13 6.77 4.80 -5.40
CA SER A 13 7.02 5.19 -4.02
C SER A 13 6.93 6.71 -3.84
N GLN A 14 7.38 7.50 -4.82
CA GLN A 14 7.24 8.97 -4.80
C GLN A 14 5.77 9.39 -4.79
N ILE A 15 4.95 8.83 -5.70
CA ILE A 15 3.51 9.10 -5.75
C ILE A 15 2.86 8.80 -4.40
N VAL A 16 3.15 7.62 -3.82
CA VAL A 16 2.59 7.25 -2.51
C VAL A 16 3.04 8.21 -1.42
N GLN A 17 4.31 8.62 -1.39
CA GLN A 17 4.81 9.58 -0.40
C GLN A 17 4.10 10.94 -0.49
N GLU A 18 3.86 11.44 -1.70
CA GLU A 18 3.14 12.71 -1.89
C GLU A 18 1.68 12.60 -1.44
N CYS A 19 0.99 11.50 -1.77
CA CYS A 19 -0.36 11.25 -1.29
C CYS A 19 -0.42 11.19 0.25
N LEU A 20 0.53 10.49 0.89
CA LEU A 20 0.57 10.38 2.36
C LEU A 20 0.84 11.74 3.02
N ARG A 21 1.71 12.57 2.43
CA ARG A 21 1.97 13.93 2.91
C ARG A 21 0.69 14.78 2.84
N ALA A 22 0.00 14.76 1.70
CA ALA A 22 -1.25 15.50 1.54
C ALA A 22 -2.32 15.03 2.55
N LEU A 23 -2.47 13.72 2.76
CA LEU A 23 -3.41 13.20 3.77
C LEU A 23 -3.01 13.63 5.19
N LYS A 24 -1.72 13.65 5.52
CA LYS A 24 -1.26 14.14 6.83
C LYS A 24 -1.60 15.60 7.05
N GLU A 25 -1.39 16.44 6.03
CA GLU A 25 -1.73 17.87 6.05
C GLU A 25 -3.23 18.12 6.24
N GLN A 26 -4.08 17.20 5.76
CA GLN A 26 -5.53 17.22 5.98
C GLN A 26 -5.95 16.67 7.35
N GLY A 27 -5.02 16.26 8.21
CA GLY A 27 -5.30 15.80 9.57
C GLY A 27 -5.66 14.31 9.69
N PHE A 28 -5.45 13.51 8.64
CA PHE A 28 -5.61 12.05 8.75
C PHE A 28 -4.53 11.44 9.65
N LEU A 29 -4.91 10.48 10.49
CA LEU A 29 -4.01 9.85 11.46
C LEU A 29 -3.37 8.55 10.92
N SER A 30 -4.06 7.88 10.00
CA SER A 30 -3.57 6.64 9.39
C SER A 30 -4.21 6.41 8.03
N VAL A 31 -3.55 5.57 7.23
CA VAL A 31 -4.05 5.08 5.95
C VAL A 31 -4.07 3.57 6.00
N ARG A 32 -5.17 2.99 5.53
CA ARG A 32 -5.37 1.55 5.43
C ARG A 32 -5.63 1.14 3.99
N LEU A 33 -5.02 0.04 3.58
CA LEU A 33 -5.19 -0.58 2.27
C LEU A 33 -5.13 -2.09 2.42
N ALA A 34 -5.28 -2.82 1.31
CA ALA A 34 -5.05 -4.26 1.31
C ALA A 34 -4.32 -4.69 0.03
N TYR A 35 -3.54 -5.77 0.14
CA TYR A 35 -2.95 -6.45 -1.02
C TYR A 35 -3.49 -7.88 -1.11
N MET A 36 -3.57 -8.42 -2.33
CA MET A 36 -3.90 -9.83 -2.53
C MET A 36 -2.79 -10.70 -1.96
N LYS A 37 -3.09 -11.66 -1.08
CA LYS A 37 -2.11 -12.56 -0.45
C LYS A 37 -1.26 -13.32 -1.48
N ALA A 38 -1.85 -13.62 -2.64
CA ALA A 38 -1.17 -14.24 -3.77
C ALA A 38 -0.22 -13.30 -4.56
N ASN A 39 -0.13 -12.01 -4.17
CA ASN A 39 0.71 -11.00 -4.84
C ASN A 39 1.85 -10.51 -3.90
N PRO A 40 2.96 -11.26 -3.80
CA PRO A 40 4.09 -10.89 -2.95
C PRO A 40 4.83 -9.62 -3.43
N GLN A 41 4.74 -9.28 -4.72
CA GLN A 41 5.32 -8.04 -5.23
C GLN A 41 4.61 -6.81 -4.65
N SER A 42 3.27 -6.86 -4.58
CA SER A 42 2.48 -5.80 -3.96
C SER A 42 2.80 -5.68 -2.47
N LYS A 43 2.97 -6.80 -1.76
CA LYS A 43 3.40 -6.80 -0.36
C LYS A 43 4.71 -6.00 -0.18
N ALA A 44 5.76 -6.39 -0.90
CA ALA A 44 7.07 -5.76 -0.79
C ALA A 44 7.03 -4.27 -1.14
N PHE A 45 6.21 -3.87 -2.12
CA PHE A 45 6.02 -2.47 -2.47
C PHE A 45 5.40 -1.65 -1.32
N TRP A 46 4.33 -2.16 -0.70
CA TRP A 46 3.66 -1.46 0.40
C TRP A 46 4.50 -1.42 1.68
N GLU A 47 5.24 -2.51 1.99
CA GLU A 47 6.22 -2.54 3.08
C GLU A 47 7.32 -1.48 2.86
N LYS A 48 7.84 -1.35 1.63
CA LYS A 48 8.77 -0.27 1.27
C LYS A 48 8.17 1.13 1.44
N CYS A 49 6.86 1.30 1.23
CA CYS A 49 6.17 2.56 1.48
C CYS A 49 5.86 2.81 2.96
N GLY A 50 6.20 1.88 3.86
CA GLY A 50 6.03 1.98 5.31
C GLY A 50 4.68 1.49 5.84
N PHE A 51 3.94 0.73 5.03
CA PHE A 51 2.74 0.04 5.50
C PHE A 51 3.13 -1.29 6.16
N LEU A 52 2.42 -1.67 7.22
CA LEU A 52 2.63 -2.93 7.92
C LEU A 52 1.34 -3.76 7.91
N PRO A 53 1.42 -5.11 7.80
CA PRO A 53 0.26 -5.97 7.95
C PRO A 53 -0.39 -5.78 9.32
N THR A 54 -1.71 -5.71 9.33
CA THR A 54 -2.50 -5.57 10.58
C THR A 54 -2.86 -6.92 11.22
N GLY A 55 -2.53 -8.03 10.54
CA GLY A 55 -2.98 -9.38 10.90
C GLY A 55 -4.39 -9.74 10.42
N VAL A 56 -5.13 -8.77 9.86
CA VAL A 56 -6.47 -9.01 9.30
C VAL A 56 -6.35 -9.53 7.87
N GLU A 57 -6.95 -10.69 7.64
CA GLU A 57 -7.15 -11.29 6.32
C GLU A 57 -8.64 -11.40 6.01
N THR A 58 -9.06 -11.09 4.79
CA THR A 58 -10.47 -11.10 4.42
C THR A 58 -10.65 -11.61 2.98
N PRO A 59 -11.65 -12.46 2.71
CA PRO A 59 -11.98 -12.84 1.34
C PRO A 59 -12.66 -11.67 0.61
N ASN A 60 -12.31 -11.44 -0.66
CA ASN A 60 -12.92 -10.41 -1.51
C ASN A 60 -13.64 -10.96 -2.75
N GLY A 61 -13.89 -12.27 -2.79
CA GLY A 61 -14.46 -12.98 -3.94
C GLY A 61 -13.45 -13.37 -5.04
N GLN A 62 -12.26 -12.75 -5.07
CA GLN A 62 -11.16 -13.10 -5.98
C GLN A 62 -10.00 -13.82 -5.27
N GLY A 63 -10.01 -13.81 -3.95
CA GLY A 63 -9.01 -14.46 -3.11
C GLY A 63 -8.98 -13.83 -1.73
N ILE A 64 -7.88 -14.05 -1.01
CA ILE A 64 -7.63 -13.45 0.30
C ILE A 64 -6.86 -12.15 0.12
N VAL A 65 -7.35 -11.07 0.73
CA VAL A 65 -6.59 -9.83 0.90
C VAL A 65 -6.05 -9.73 2.31
N VAL A 66 -4.84 -9.18 2.45
CA VAL A 66 -4.21 -8.89 3.73
C VAL A 66 -4.25 -7.38 3.93
N VAL A 67 -4.87 -6.94 5.02
CA VAL A 67 -5.03 -5.53 5.35
C VAL A 67 -3.74 -4.98 5.94
N MET A 68 -3.27 -3.85 5.42
CA MET A 68 -2.09 -3.13 5.88
C MET A 68 -2.44 -1.72 6.33
N GLU A 69 -1.68 -1.19 7.27
CA GLU A 69 -1.86 0.16 7.81
C GLU A 69 -0.53 0.90 7.92
N LYS A 70 -0.58 2.21 7.74
CA LYS A 70 0.50 3.15 8.05
C LYS A 70 -0.06 4.33 8.84
N LYS A 71 0.60 4.68 9.95
CA LYS A 71 0.35 5.94 10.67
C LYS A 71 0.99 7.10 9.92
N LEU A 72 0.30 8.24 9.84
CA LEU A 72 0.74 9.43 9.10
C LEU A 72 1.57 10.39 9.95
#